data_AF-A0A437KBD3-F1
#
_entry.id   AF-A0A437KBD3-F1
#
_cell.length_a   1.000
_cell.length_b   1.000
_cell.length_c   1.000
_cell.angle_alpha   90.00
_cell.angle_beta   90.00
_cell.angle_gamma   90.00
#
_symmetry.space_group_name_H-M   'P 1'
#
loop_
_entity.id
_entity.type
_entity.pdbx_description
1 polymer ?
#
loop_
_entity_poly.entity_id
_entity_poly.type
_entity_poly.pdbx_seq_one_letter_code
_entity_poly.pdbx_strand_id
1 'polypeptide(L)'
;MREINALFIDSGDSWFEGDESKVKIMAPNAVLSWKDDGMWAFRVLDEEISDRQDELVIDLAKCASVFVGLESTENGEITAEFLATASFIEVIQKLANKKPGDAGTSTSNEKNNA
;
A
#
# COMPACT_ATOMS: atom_id res chain seq x y z
N MET A 1 -0.73 -3.07 10.55
CA MET A 1 -0.70 -2.23 9.33
C MET A 1 -2.14 -1.91 8.97
N ARG A 2 -2.52 -0.63 8.95
CA ARG A 2 -3.90 -0.15 8.75
C ARG A 2 -4.03 0.41 7.34
N GLU A 3 -5.19 0.22 6.71
CA GLU A 3 -5.54 0.89 5.45
C GLU A 3 -6.37 2.15 5.73
N ILE A 4 -6.17 3.16 4.91
CA ILE A 4 -6.92 4.42 4.94
C ILE A 4 -7.19 4.87 3.49
N ASN A 5 -8.34 5.51 3.27
CA ASN A 5 -8.61 6.15 1.99
C ASN A 5 -7.71 7.37 1.87
N ALA A 6 -7.07 7.54 0.72
CA ALA A 6 -6.26 8.71 0.44
C ALA A 6 -6.75 9.43 -0.82
N LEU A 7 -6.83 10.76 -0.71
CA LEU A 7 -6.97 11.67 -1.83
C LEU A 7 -5.59 12.22 -2.18
N PHE A 8 -5.11 11.91 -3.36
CA PHE A 8 -3.89 12.44 -3.92
C PHE A 8 -4.18 13.79 -4.58
N ILE A 9 -3.33 14.77 -4.30
CA ILE A 9 -3.32 16.07 -4.97
C ILE A 9 -1.89 16.36 -5.43
N ASP A 10 -1.72 17.27 -6.38
CA ASP A 10 -0.41 17.79 -6.73
C ASP A 10 -0.47 19.33 -6.68
N SER A 11 0.05 19.93 -5.61
CA SER A 11 0.07 21.39 -5.49
C SER A 11 1.02 22.07 -6.47
N GLY A 12 1.92 21.31 -7.12
CA GLY A 12 2.81 21.76 -8.18
C GLY A 12 2.21 21.69 -9.58
N ASP A 13 1.12 20.93 -9.77
CA ASP A 13 0.44 20.76 -11.06
C ASP A 13 -1.05 21.07 -10.96
N SER A 14 -1.43 22.26 -11.45
CA SER A 14 -2.83 22.71 -11.47
C SER A 14 -3.75 21.90 -12.39
N TRP A 15 -3.19 21.06 -13.26
CA TRP A 15 -3.95 20.20 -14.18
C TRP A 15 -4.20 18.81 -13.62
N PHE A 16 -3.61 18.48 -12.47
CA PHE A 16 -3.87 17.21 -11.81
C PHE A 16 -5.28 17.17 -11.24
N GLU A 17 -6.12 16.27 -11.75
CA GLU A 17 -7.55 16.21 -11.39
C GLU A 17 -7.82 15.56 -10.02
N GLY A 18 -6.76 15.16 -9.30
CA GLY A 18 -6.86 14.37 -8.08
C GLY A 18 -7.01 12.88 -8.40
N ASP A 19 -6.53 12.03 -7.50
CA ASP A 19 -6.74 10.57 -7.58
C ASP A 19 -7.13 10.05 -6.19
N GLU A 20 -8.00 9.05 -6.13
CA GLU A 20 -8.44 8.44 -4.89
C GLU A 20 -8.06 6.97 -4.85
N SER A 21 -7.30 6.57 -3.83
CA SER A 21 -6.90 5.18 -3.67
C SER A 21 -6.68 4.81 -2.22
N LYS A 22 -6.72 3.51 -1.94
CA LYS A 22 -6.39 2.99 -0.62
C LYS A 22 -4.88 2.91 -0.45
N VAL A 23 -4.41 3.43 0.68
CA VAL A 23 -2.99 3.35 1.07
C VAL A 23 -2.84 2.55 2.35
N LYS A 24 -1.72 1.85 2.48
CA LYS A 24 -1.32 1.15 3.70
C LYS A 24 -0.43 2.06 4.53
N ILE A 25 -0.80 2.31 5.78
CA ILE A 25 0.02 3.04 6.74
C ILE A 25 1.13 2.11 7.24
N MET A 26 2.38 2.45 6.89
CA MET A 26 3.58 1.68 7.20
C MET A 26 4.26 2.18 8.48
N ALA A 27 4.22 3.50 8.70
CA ALA A 27 4.71 4.20 9.88
C ALA A 27 3.87 5.49 10.09
N PRO A 28 4.01 6.20 11.22
CA PRO A 28 3.23 7.42 11.48
C PRO A 28 3.28 8.44 10.35
N ASN A 29 4.37 8.55 9.60
CA ASN A 29 4.50 9.48 8.47
C ASN A 29 4.83 8.77 7.15
N ALA A 30 4.54 7.47 7.02
CA ALA A 30 4.89 6.72 5.82
C ALA A 30 3.75 5.83 5.34
N VAL A 31 3.49 5.89 4.03
CA VAL A 31 2.44 5.10 3.38
C VAL A 31 2.98 4.33 2.18
N LEU A 32 2.28 3.26 1.85
CA LEU A 32 2.51 2.46 0.66
C LEU A 32 1.24 2.44 -0.19
N SER A 33 1.33 2.87 -1.44
CA SER A 33 0.22 2.94 -2.39
C SER A 33 0.56 2.21 -3.70
N TRP A 34 -0.40 1.51 -4.30
CA TRP A 34 -0.24 0.92 -5.62
C TRP A 34 -0.57 1.94 -6.70
N LYS A 35 0.23 1.96 -7.77
CA LYS A 35 -0.01 2.76 -8.96
C LYS A 35 -0.51 1.87 -10.10
N ASP A 36 -1.38 2.42 -10.94
CA ASP A 36 -1.96 1.69 -12.07
C ASP A 36 -0.93 1.26 -13.13
N ASP A 37 0.27 1.87 -13.13
CA ASP A 37 1.41 1.48 -13.96
C ASP A 37 2.16 0.22 -13.47
N GLY A 38 1.65 -0.45 -12.44
CA GLY A 38 2.21 -1.69 -11.92
C GLY A 38 3.33 -1.51 -10.89
N MET A 39 3.52 -0.29 -10.38
CA MET A 39 4.54 0.01 -9.37
C MET A 39 3.93 0.29 -8.00
N TRP A 40 4.68 -0.04 -6.95
CA TRP A 40 4.41 0.48 -5.62
C TRP A 40 5.08 1.84 -5.44
N ALA A 41 4.38 2.78 -4.82
CA ALA A 41 4.95 4.02 -4.34
C ALA A 41 5.01 3.98 -2.81
N PHE A 42 6.23 3.99 -2.27
CA PHE A 42 6.46 4.24 -0.86
C PHE A 42 6.64 5.76 -0.69
N ARG A 43 5.82 6.38 0.15
CA ARG A 43 5.78 7.82 0.31
C ARG A 43 6.01 8.19 1.77
N VAL A 44 6.94 9.11 1.98
CA VAL A 44 7.16 9.75 3.29
C VAL A 44 6.49 11.11 3.25
N LEU A 45 5.56 11.30 4.18
CA LEU A 45 4.76 12.51 4.34
C LEU A 45 5.53 13.53 5.18
N ASP A 46 5.21 14.80 4.99
CA ASP A 46 5.71 15.92 5.80
C ASP A 46 5.09 15.93 7.21
N GLU A 47 3.86 15.45 7.33
CA GLU A 47 3.10 15.37 8.58
C GLU A 47 2.82 13.93 9.01
N GLU A 48 2.65 13.75 10.32
CA GLU A 48 2.23 12.47 10.90
C GLU A 48 0.72 12.24 10.71
N ILE A 49 0.38 10.99 10.43
CA ILE A 49 -0.96 10.46 10.27
C ILE A 49 -1.51 10.20 11.68
N SER A 50 -2.64 10.82 11.98
CA SER A 50 -3.33 10.63 13.26
C SER A 50 -4.08 9.31 13.28
N ASP A 51 -4.07 8.64 14.43
CA ASP A 51 -4.84 7.40 14.65
C ASP A 51 -6.35 7.57 14.45
N ARG A 52 -6.85 8.81 14.47
CA ARG A 52 -8.28 9.13 14.31
C ARG A 52 -8.66 9.66 12.92
N GLN A 53 -7.71 9.79 11.99
CA GLN A 53 -8.02 10.20 10.63
C GLN A 53 -8.73 9.07 9.90
N ASP A 54 -9.86 9.39 9.26
CA ASP A 54 -10.63 8.46 8.43
C ASP A 54 -10.25 8.55 6.94
N GLU A 55 -9.67 9.69 6.56
CA GLU A 55 -9.17 10.01 5.22
C GLU A 55 -7.85 10.77 5.33
N LEU A 56 -6.97 10.57 4.34
CA LEU A 56 -5.66 11.21 4.25
C LEU A 56 -5.55 11.99 2.94
N VAL A 57 -5.14 13.26 3.00
CA VAL A 57 -4.79 14.02 1.80
C VAL A 57 -3.28 13.94 1.60
N ILE A 58 -2.84 13.46 0.43
CA ILE A 58 -1.42 13.32 0.09
C ILE A 58 -1.08 14.29 -1.03
N ASP A 59 -0.27 15.30 -0.71
CA ASP A 59 0.27 16.25 -1.68
C ASP A 59 1.55 15.68 -2.31
N LEU A 60 1.45 15.25 -3.56
CA LEU A 60 2.52 14.60 -4.32
C LEU A 60 3.75 15.49 -4.47
N ALA A 61 3.57 16.82 -4.52
CA ALA A 61 4.67 17.78 -4.61
C ALA A 61 5.44 17.95 -3.28
N LYS A 62 4.85 17.56 -2.14
CA LYS A 62 5.44 17.73 -0.80
C LYS A 62 5.95 16.43 -0.18
N CYS A 63 5.55 15.28 -0.71
CA CYS A 63 6.03 14.00 -0.22
C CYS A 63 7.32 13.54 -0.91
N ALA A 64 8.21 12.89 -0.15
CA ALA A 64 9.32 12.17 -0.75
C ALA A 64 8.83 10.79 -1.19
N SER A 65 9.10 10.41 -2.44
CA SER A 65 8.56 9.18 -3.02
C SER A 65 9.66 8.28 -3.57
N VAL A 66 9.59 6.99 -3.23
CA VAL A 66 10.38 5.92 -3.84
C VAL A 66 9.43 5.02 -4.62
N PHE A 67 9.68 4.88 -5.92
CA PHE A 67 8.91 4.00 -6.78
C PHE A 67 9.63 2.65 -6.87
N VAL A 68 8.90 1.59 -6.59
CA VAL A 68 9.42 0.23 -6.56
C VAL A 68 8.65 -0.59 -7.59
N GLY A 69 9.30 -0.86 -8.72
CA GLY A 69 8.90 -1.92 -9.64
C GLY A 69 9.40 -3.25 -9.09
N LEU A 70 8.50 -4.22 -8.92
CA LEU A 70 8.85 -5.54 -8.40
C LEU A 70 8.54 -6.56 -9.49
N GLU A 71 9.59 -7.08 -10.13
CA GLU A 71 9.48 -8.20 -11.04
C GLU A 71 9.46 -9.50 -10.23
N SER A 72 8.35 -10.24 -10.31
CA SER A 72 8.21 -11.52 -9.60
C SER A 72 9.12 -12.56 -10.23
N THR A 73 10.02 -13.14 -9.43
CA THR A 73 10.83 -14.28 -9.88
C THR A 73 10.20 -15.62 -9.56
N GLU A 74 9.39 -15.79 -8.50
CA GLU A 74 8.74 -17.08 -8.16
C GLU A 74 7.43 -16.96 -7.32
N ASN A 75 6.51 -17.92 -7.55
CA ASN A 75 5.15 -18.06 -7.00
C ASN A 75 5.07 -18.30 -5.47
N GLY A 76 5.23 -17.28 -4.62
CA GLY A 76 5.10 -17.41 -3.15
C GLY A 76 3.88 -16.69 -2.54
N GLU A 77 3.04 -17.40 -1.79
CA GLU A 77 1.90 -16.83 -1.04
C GLU A 77 2.38 -16.01 0.19
N ILE A 78 1.69 -14.91 0.52
CA ILE A 78 1.98 -14.04 1.68
C ILE A 78 1.11 -14.47 2.86
N THR A 79 1.71 -14.90 3.97
CA THR A 79 1.00 -15.24 5.21
C THR A 79 1.29 -14.23 6.32
N ALA A 80 0.45 -14.19 7.37
CA ALA A 80 0.64 -13.30 8.51
C ALA A 80 1.91 -13.63 9.31
N GLU A 81 2.27 -14.92 9.37
CA GLU A 81 3.49 -15.42 10.01
C GLU A 81 4.76 -14.97 9.28
N PHE A 82 4.69 -14.86 7.95
CA PHE A 82 5.77 -14.29 7.15
C PHE A 82 5.95 -12.80 7.46
N LEU A 83 4.87 -12.02 7.50
CA LEU A 83 4.93 -10.59 7.80
C LEU A 83 5.49 -10.28 9.20
N ALA A 84 5.35 -11.20 10.15
CA ALA A 84 5.83 -11.05 11.52
C ALA A 84 7.34 -11.25 11.69
N THR A 85 8.00 -11.93 10.75
CA THR A 85 9.42 -12.29 10.83
C THR A 85 10.25 -11.74 9.67
N ALA A 86 9.60 -11.30 8.61
CA ALA A 86 10.21 -10.71 7.44
C ALA A 86 10.86 -9.36 7.76
N SER A 87 12.04 -9.15 7.19
CA SER A 87 12.62 -7.82 7.05
C SER A 87 11.70 -6.92 6.23
N PHE A 88 11.83 -5.60 6.40
CA PHE A 88 11.06 -4.62 5.64
C PHE A 88 11.17 -4.86 4.11
N ILE A 89 12.32 -5.31 3.63
CA ILE A 89 12.55 -5.67 2.22
C ILE A 89 11.73 -6.91 1.82
N GLU A 90 11.69 -7.94 2.65
CA GLU A 90 10.93 -9.17 2.40
C GLU A 90 9.42 -8.94 2.42
N VAL A 91 8.92 -8.04 3.29
CA VAL A 91 7.51 -7.60 3.29
C VAL A 91 7.16 -6.89 1.97
N ILE A 92 8.03 -5.99 1.49
CA ILE A 92 7.85 -5.31 0.20
C ILE A 92 7.87 -6.33 -0.95
N GLN A 93 8.84 -7.25 -0.97
CA GLN A 93 8.96 -8.29 -2.00
C GLN A 93 7.73 -9.19 -2.09
N LYS A 94 7.09 -9.51 -0.95
CA LYS A 94 5.85 -10.29 -0.98
C LYS A 94 4.65 -9.46 -1.39
N LEU A 95 4.50 -8.23 -0.88
CA LEU A 95 3.43 -7.32 -1.28
C LEU A 95 3.46 -6.97 -2.78
N ALA A 96 4.60 -7.12 -3.45
CA ALA A 96 4.76 -7.06 -4.90
C ALA A 96 3.64 -7.72 -5.71
N ASN A 97 3.08 -8.82 -5.19
CA ASN A 97 2.19 -9.70 -5.96
C ASN A 97 0.70 -9.38 -5.82
N LYS A 98 0.27 -8.36 -5.07
CA LYS A 98 -1.16 -8.15 -4.78
C LYS A 98 -1.59 -6.68 -4.75
N LYS A 99 -2.59 -6.31 -5.56
CA LYS A 99 -3.22 -4.99 -5.51
C LYS A 99 -3.84 -4.75 -4.11
N PRO A 100 -3.83 -3.52 -3.57
CA PRO A 100 -4.65 -3.17 -2.41
C PRO A 100 -6.12 -3.54 -2.68
N GLY A 101 -6.63 -4.56 -1.96
CA GLY A 101 -7.93 -5.18 -2.22
C GLY A 101 -7.87 -6.70 -2.45
N ASP A 102 -6.74 -7.24 -2.95
CA ASP A 102 -6.53 -8.69 -3.13
C ASP A 102 -5.98 -9.38 -1.86
N ALA A 103 -5.67 -8.58 -0.83
CA ALA A 103 -5.19 -9.03 0.47
C ALA A 103 -6.38 -9.40 1.38
N GLY A 104 -7.12 -10.45 1.00
CA GLY A 104 -8.27 -10.99 1.72
C GLY A 104 -9.40 -11.27 0.74
N THR A 105 -9.50 -12.47 0.18
CA THR A 105 -9.99 -13.63 0.91
C THR A 105 -9.14 -14.88 0.70
N SER A 106 -8.53 -15.41 1.77
CA SER A 106 -8.55 -16.86 1.92
C SER A 106 -10.01 -17.22 2.15
N THR A 107 -10.75 -17.61 1.10
CA THR A 107 -11.92 -18.44 1.33
C THR A 107 -11.39 -19.80 1.74
N SER A 108 -11.09 -19.94 3.02
CA SER A 108 -11.25 -21.21 3.72
C SER A 108 -12.72 -21.59 3.58
N ASN A 109 -13.09 -22.21 2.46
CA ASN A 109 -14.30 -23.02 2.43
C ASN A 109 -13.97 -24.31 3.16
N GLU A 110 -14.07 -24.22 4.49
CA GLU A 110 -14.26 -25.38 5.33
C GLU A 110 -15.67 -25.95 5.06
N LYS A 111 -15.72 -27.25 4.79
CA LYS A 111 -16.79 -28.25 5.13
C LYS A 111 -17.66 -28.86 4.01
N ASN A 112 -17.37 -30.16 3.84
CA ASN A 112 -18.26 -31.33 4.00
C ASN A 112 -19.13 -31.84 2.82
N ASN A 113 -18.94 -33.15 2.60
CA ASN A 113 -19.84 -34.19 2.08
C ASN A 113 -20.06 -34.31 0.56
N ALA A 114 -19.36 -35.30 -0.03
CA ALA A 114 -19.99 -36.42 -0.75
C ALA A 114 -19.07 -37.65 -0.69
#